data_AF-A0A413FKJ6-F1
#
_entry.id   AF-A0A413FKJ6-F1
#
_cell.length_a   1.000
_cell.length_b   1.000
_cell.length_c   1.000
_cell.angle_alpha   90.00
_cell.angle_beta   90.00
_cell.angle_gamma   90.00
#
_symmetry.space_group_name_H-M   'P 1'
#
loop_
_entity.id
_entity.type
_entity.pdbx_description
1 polymer ?
#
loop_
_entity_poly.entity_id
_entity_poly.type
_entity_poly.pdbx_seq_one_letter_code
_entity_poly.pdbx_strand_id
1 'polypeptide(L)'
;MRTVYLVRHGMVEFPEGKKRCIGRTDLPLNHIGIRQAEDLGDYFRGRPVEAVFCSPLKRSVQTAGILAGGRLPVLKRQGLAELDMGEWENVPLCDLKKDLESEPLHGEGREHGRWRMDRAIRDILSQTTGDVVVVAHAGINCSYLAGLMGRPLETSRALSQPYGGFSRIMIDDRGVVFAADFGRKPRIYPEDRECRDIWDRYGTPEHVRSHCIAVAHQAVRLGIALSDAGCRIDLGLIRSAALLHDVVRDRKDHAAEGAKVLMREGYPLLAEIIRCHHDLEHEILNETAVVYLADKRTQGQREVSLDERFDRSRAKCQGNPEAMAAHERRYRQAKAIETMARECQRTAGRMTTLTG
;
A
#
# COMPACT_ATOMS: atom_id res chain seq x y z
N MET A 1 -25.46 14.57 0.26
CA MET A 1 -24.01 14.30 0.16
C MET A 1 -23.80 12.95 -0.51
N ARG A 2 -22.88 12.86 -1.47
CA ARG A 2 -22.59 11.65 -2.26
C ARG A 2 -21.09 11.43 -2.41
N THR A 3 -20.68 10.18 -2.58
CA THR A 3 -19.27 9.78 -2.71
C THR A 3 -18.96 9.32 -4.12
N VAL A 4 -17.90 9.87 -4.70
CA VAL A 4 -17.25 9.37 -5.91
C VAL A 4 -16.00 8.60 -5.50
N TYR A 5 -15.99 7.30 -5.76
CA TYR A 5 -14.82 6.45 -5.58
C TYR A 5 -14.01 6.42 -6.87
N LEU A 6 -12.90 7.15 -6.89
CA LEU A 6 -12.02 7.19 -8.04
C LEU A 6 -11.01 6.05 -7.99
N VAL A 7 -11.28 4.98 -8.73
CA VAL A 7 -10.50 3.73 -8.77
C VAL A 7 -9.46 3.81 -9.89
N ARG A 8 -8.23 3.36 -9.61
CA ARG A 8 -7.28 2.97 -10.66
C ARG A 8 -7.52 1.51 -11.01
N HIS A 9 -7.59 1.21 -12.31
CA HIS A 9 -7.69 -0.16 -12.80
C HIS A 9 -6.65 -1.12 -12.17
N GLY A 10 -6.92 -2.42 -12.19
CA GLY A 10 -5.99 -3.45 -11.75
C GLY A 10 -4.73 -3.52 -12.62
N MET A 11 -3.71 -4.24 -12.16
CA MET A 11 -2.45 -4.39 -12.89
C MET A 11 -2.64 -5.05 -14.26
N VAL A 12 -1.91 -4.57 -15.26
CA VAL A 12 -2.01 -5.03 -16.65
C VAL A 12 -0.97 -6.11 -16.98
N GLU A 13 -1.29 -6.90 -17.99
CA GLU A 13 -0.35 -7.82 -18.61
C GLU A 13 0.56 -7.05 -19.57
N PHE A 14 1.83 -6.87 -19.18
CA PHE A 14 2.83 -6.24 -20.03
C PHE A 14 3.51 -7.30 -20.89
N PRO A 15 3.65 -7.07 -22.21
CA PRO A 15 4.48 -7.92 -23.05
C PRO A 15 5.88 -8.13 -22.45
N GLU A 16 6.33 -9.38 -22.41
CA GLU A 16 7.61 -9.80 -21.82
C GLU A 16 7.79 -9.48 -20.32
N GLY A 17 6.70 -9.13 -19.60
CA GLY A 17 6.77 -8.70 -18.20
C GLY A 17 7.47 -7.36 -17.98
N LYS A 18 7.82 -6.64 -19.06
CA LYS A 18 8.55 -5.35 -18.99
C LYS A 18 7.57 -4.20 -18.90
N LYS A 19 7.60 -3.46 -17.78
CA LYS A 19 6.74 -2.28 -17.59
C LYS A 19 7.08 -1.18 -18.60
N ARG A 20 6.05 -0.69 -19.29
CA ARG A 20 6.12 0.39 -20.27
C ARG A 20 5.15 1.50 -19.89
N CYS A 21 5.42 2.73 -20.35
CA CYS A 21 4.43 3.79 -20.24
C CYS A 21 3.30 3.50 -21.21
N ILE A 22 2.08 3.45 -20.69
CA ILE A 22 0.89 3.15 -21.47
C ILE A 22 -0.14 4.25 -21.23
N GLY A 23 -0.63 4.83 -22.32
CA GLY A 23 -1.79 5.71 -22.34
C GLY A 23 -2.92 5.00 -23.04
N ARG A 24 -2.82 5.00 -24.37
CA ARG A 24 -3.84 4.48 -25.30
C ARG A 24 -3.68 3.01 -25.61
N THR A 25 -2.48 2.45 -25.45
CA THR A 25 -2.23 1.02 -25.68
C THR A 25 -3.17 0.18 -24.82
N ASP A 26 -3.96 -0.68 -25.46
CA ASP A 26 -5.10 -1.31 -24.82
C ASP A 26 -4.79 -2.71 -24.28
N LEU A 27 -4.07 -2.75 -23.16
CA LEU A 27 -3.67 -3.99 -22.51
C LEU A 27 -4.78 -4.57 -21.60
N PRO A 28 -4.92 -5.89 -21.49
CA PRO A 28 -5.78 -6.54 -20.51
C PRO A 28 -5.15 -6.52 -19.11
N LEU A 29 -5.95 -6.87 -18.10
CA LEU A 29 -5.45 -7.20 -16.77
C LEU A 29 -4.60 -8.48 -16.80
N ASN A 30 -3.58 -8.53 -15.94
CA ASN A 30 -2.91 -9.79 -15.59
C ASN A 30 -3.62 -10.47 -14.42
N HIS A 31 -3.14 -11.64 -14.02
CA HIS A 31 -3.71 -12.42 -12.91
C HIS A 31 -3.69 -11.69 -11.55
N ILE A 32 -2.73 -10.77 -11.31
CA ILE A 32 -2.71 -9.91 -10.11
C ILE A 32 -3.80 -8.84 -10.22
N GLY A 33 -3.96 -8.24 -11.41
CA GLY A 33 -4.97 -7.24 -11.68
C GLY A 33 -6.40 -7.76 -11.57
N ILE A 34 -6.63 -9.03 -11.94
CA ILE A 34 -7.92 -9.71 -11.73
C ILE A 34 -8.24 -9.79 -10.23
N ARG A 35 -7.31 -10.27 -9.40
CA ARG A 35 -7.49 -10.30 -7.93
C ARG A 35 -7.75 -8.93 -7.33
N GLN A 36 -7.00 -7.93 -7.79
CA GLN A 36 -7.21 -6.54 -7.37
C GLN A 36 -8.62 -6.03 -7.68
N ALA A 37 -9.23 -6.49 -8.78
CA ALA A 37 -10.60 -6.17 -9.12
C ALA A 37 -11.61 -6.96 -8.28
N GLU A 38 -11.31 -8.20 -7.91
CA GLU A 38 -12.08 -9.02 -6.96
C GLU A 38 -12.10 -8.39 -5.57
N ASP A 39 -10.94 -7.95 -5.05
CA ASP A 39 -10.81 -7.23 -3.78
C ASP A 39 -11.67 -5.96 -3.76
N LEU A 40 -11.69 -5.22 -4.86
CA LEU A 40 -12.58 -4.06 -5.01
C LEU A 40 -14.05 -4.50 -4.98
N GLY A 41 -14.40 -5.59 -5.67
CA GLY A 41 -15.75 -6.15 -5.66
C GLY A 41 -16.23 -6.54 -4.27
N ASP A 42 -15.36 -7.13 -3.46
CA ASP A 42 -15.60 -7.47 -2.06
C ASP A 42 -15.74 -6.23 -1.19
N TYR A 43 -14.85 -5.24 -1.36
CA TYR A 43 -14.93 -3.98 -0.63
C TYR A 43 -16.22 -3.21 -0.90
N PHE A 44 -16.69 -3.21 -2.14
CA PHE A 44 -17.95 -2.57 -2.53
C PHE A 44 -19.18 -3.46 -2.32
N ARG A 45 -19.01 -4.69 -1.82
CA ARG A 45 -20.14 -5.55 -1.47
C ARG A 45 -20.90 -4.98 -0.28
N GLY A 46 -22.21 -4.79 -0.44
CA GLY A 46 -23.07 -4.22 0.61
C GLY A 46 -22.93 -2.71 0.82
N ARG A 47 -22.09 -2.01 0.04
CA ARG A 47 -22.01 -0.54 0.05
C ARG A 47 -23.07 0.08 -0.86
N PRO A 48 -23.58 1.28 -0.56
CA PRO A 48 -24.67 1.93 -1.30
C PRO A 48 -24.20 2.57 -2.62
N VAL A 49 -23.51 1.81 -3.47
CA VAL A 49 -23.07 2.26 -4.80
C VAL A 49 -24.20 2.04 -5.80
N GLU A 50 -24.57 3.10 -6.53
CA GLU A 50 -25.62 3.08 -7.56
C GLU A 50 -25.13 2.48 -8.88
N ALA A 51 -23.93 2.87 -9.33
CA ALA A 51 -23.39 2.48 -10.62
C ALA A 51 -21.86 2.52 -10.66
N VAL A 52 -21.29 1.77 -11.61
CA VAL A 52 -19.87 1.79 -11.93
C VAL A 52 -19.68 2.45 -13.30
N PHE A 53 -18.92 3.53 -13.36
CA PHE A 53 -18.49 4.16 -14.61
C PHE A 53 -17.05 3.78 -14.90
N CYS A 54 -16.71 3.56 -16.17
CA CYS A 54 -15.36 3.16 -16.52
C CYS A 54 -14.84 3.81 -17.80
N SER A 55 -13.52 3.92 -17.87
CA SER A 55 -12.83 4.20 -19.13
C SER A 55 -13.16 3.13 -20.18
N PRO A 56 -13.18 3.48 -21.47
CA PRO A 56 -13.38 2.49 -22.54
C PRO A 56 -12.25 1.47 -22.68
N LEU A 57 -11.06 1.73 -22.11
CA LEU A 57 -9.89 0.86 -22.23
C LEU A 57 -10.09 -0.47 -21.49
N LYS A 58 -9.69 -1.58 -22.12
CA LYS A 58 -9.90 -2.97 -21.71
C LYS A 58 -9.56 -3.23 -20.24
N ARG A 59 -8.40 -2.77 -19.76
CA ARG A 59 -7.99 -2.88 -18.34
C ARG A 59 -9.01 -2.27 -17.36
N SER A 60 -9.57 -1.12 -17.70
CA SER A 60 -10.58 -0.44 -16.87
C SER A 60 -11.94 -1.15 -16.99
N VAL A 61 -12.34 -1.53 -18.21
CA VAL A 61 -13.58 -2.30 -18.44
C VAL A 61 -13.56 -3.63 -17.70
N GLN A 62 -12.46 -4.37 -17.75
CA GLN A 62 -12.31 -5.64 -17.02
C GLN A 62 -12.36 -5.43 -15.51
N THR A 63 -11.66 -4.41 -14.99
CA THR A 63 -11.70 -4.08 -13.56
C THR A 63 -13.13 -3.74 -13.13
N ALA A 64 -13.83 -2.89 -13.88
CA ALA A 64 -15.20 -2.49 -13.59
C ALA A 64 -16.18 -3.67 -13.66
N GLY A 65 -16.03 -4.56 -14.64
CA GLY A 65 -16.87 -5.75 -14.78
C GLY A 65 -16.72 -6.74 -13.62
N ILE A 66 -15.48 -7.03 -13.22
CA ILE A 66 -15.19 -7.92 -12.07
C ILE A 66 -15.70 -7.29 -10.77
N LEU A 67 -15.40 -6.01 -10.53
CA LEU A 67 -15.85 -5.27 -9.35
C LEU A 67 -17.38 -5.27 -9.24
N ALA A 68 -18.06 -4.95 -10.34
CA ALA A 68 -19.53 -4.94 -10.38
C ALA A 68 -20.10 -6.34 -10.14
N GLY A 69 -19.46 -7.40 -10.67
CA GLY A 69 -19.88 -8.79 -10.48
C GLY A 69 -21.34 -9.04 -10.90
N GLY A 70 -21.83 -8.29 -11.90
CA GLY A 70 -23.23 -8.31 -12.34
C GLY A 70 -24.24 -7.65 -11.39
N ARG A 71 -23.81 -7.16 -10.22
CA ARG A 71 -24.68 -6.52 -9.21
C ARG A 71 -24.95 -5.05 -9.49
N LEU A 72 -24.08 -4.41 -10.25
CA LEU A 72 -24.12 -2.98 -10.54
C LEU A 72 -24.08 -2.75 -12.06
N PRO A 73 -24.79 -1.74 -12.59
CA PRO A 73 -24.63 -1.34 -13.98
C PRO A 73 -23.22 -0.81 -14.23
N VAL A 74 -22.63 -1.19 -15.37
CA VAL A 74 -21.30 -0.73 -15.80
C VAL A 74 -21.43 0.14 -17.06
N LEU A 75 -21.05 1.40 -16.95
CA LEU A 75 -21.27 2.42 -17.98
C LEU A 75 -19.95 3.03 -18.45
N LYS A 76 -19.63 2.88 -19.74
CA LYS A 76 -18.39 3.44 -20.31
C LYS A 76 -18.51 4.95 -20.51
N ARG A 77 -17.43 5.69 -20.26
CA ARG A 77 -17.31 7.13 -20.51
C ARG A 77 -15.96 7.46 -21.13
N GLN A 78 -15.98 8.06 -22.31
CA GLN A 78 -14.77 8.42 -23.07
C GLN A 78 -13.88 9.40 -22.29
N GLY A 79 -14.48 10.34 -21.57
CA GLY A 79 -13.75 11.31 -20.76
C GLY A 79 -12.94 10.72 -19.59
N LEU A 80 -13.10 9.42 -19.29
CA LEU A 80 -12.33 8.69 -18.27
C LEU A 80 -11.08 7.99 -18.84
N ALA A 81 -10.81 8.07 -20.15
CA ALA A 81 -9.62 7.50 -20.76
C ALA A 81 -8.31 8.04 -20.13
N GLU A 82 -7.26 7.22 -20.13
CA GLU A 82 -5.94 7.66 -19.70
C GLU A 82 -5.44 8.81 -20.59
N LEU A 83 -4.48 9.57 -20.09
CA LEU A 83 -3.79 10.58 -20.89
C LEU A 83 -3.15 9.95 -22.12
N ASP A 84 -3.21 10.66 -23.25
CA ASP A 84 -2.43 10.31 -24.43
C ASP A 84 -0.94 10.49 -24.12
N MET A 85 -0.17 9.40 -24.20
CA MET A 85 1.25 9.43 -23.83
C MET A 85 2.15 9.86 -24.99
N GLY A 86 1.60 10.12 -26.18
CA GLY A 86 2.37 10.59 -27.33
C GLY A 86 3.60 9.72 -27.59
N GLU A 87 4.77 10.36 -27.70
CA GLU A 87 6.04 9.68 -27.91
C GLU A 87 6.55 8.84 -26.72
N TRP A 88 5.91 8.92 -25.55
CA TRP A 88 6.22 8.05 -24.41
C TRP A 88 5.50 6.71 -24.47
N GLU A 89 4.48 6.57 -25.30
CA GLU A 89 3.69 5.35 -25.42
C GLU A 89 4.59 4.14 -25.75
N ASN A 90 4.41 3.04 -25.02
CA ASN A 90 5.18 1.81 -25.11
C ASN A 90 6.69 1.91 -24.83
N VAL A 91 7.22 3.07 -24.43
CA VAL A 91 8.62 3.18 -23.99
C VAL A 91 8.78 2.47 -22.64
N PRO A 92 9.80 1.61 -22.45
CA PRO A 92 10.10 1.02 -21.15
C PRO A 92 10.26 2.09 -20.07
N LEU A 93 9.68 1.86 -18.89
CA LEU A 93 9.72 2.87 -17.83
C LEU A 93 11.15 3.20 -17.36
N CYS A 94 12.08 2.26 -17.49
CA CYS A 94 13.50 2.46 -17.17
C CYS A 94 14.22 3.37 -18.17
N ASP A 95 13.72 3.46 -19.40
CA ASP A 95 14.35 4.22 -20.49
C ASP A 95 13.76 5.63 -20.60
N LEU A 96 12.60 5.87 -19.97
CA LEU A 96 11.97 7.18 -19.91
C LEU A 96 12.73 8.12 -18.99
N LYS A 97 13.47 9.04 -19.60
CA LYS A 97 14.08 10.18 -18.92
C LYS A 97 13.03 11.27 -18.73
N LYS A 98 12.29 11.20 -17.62
CA LYS A 98 11.30 12.21 -17.22
C LYS A 98 11.38 12.48 -15.73
N ASP A 99 11.12 13.72 -15.35
CA ASP A 99 10.81 14.09 -13.97
C ASP A 99 9.29 14.12 -13.74
N LEU A 100 8.86 14.65 -12.59
CA LEU A 100 7.44 14.78 -12.26
C LEU A 100 6.73 15.79 -13.18
N GLU A 101 7.43 16.84 -13.60
CA GLU A 101 6.90 17.99 -14.32
C GLU A 101 6.82 17.76 -15.83
N SER A 102 7.62 16.84 -16.35
CA SER A 102 7.67 16.50 -17.77
C SER A 102 6.31 16.04 -18.33
N GLU A 103 6.00 16.46 -19.56
CA GLU A 103 4.87 15.97 -20.35
C GLU A 103 5.34 15.50 -21.73
N PRO A 104 4.65 14.53 -22.37
CA PRO A 104 4.92 14.19 -23.76
C PRO A 104 4.56 15.37 -24.66
N LEU A 105 5.45 15.71 -25.59
CA LEU A 105 5.28 16.84 -26.50
C LEU A 105 4.10 16.65 -27.45
N HIS A 106 3.88 15.41 -27.91
CA HIS A 106 2.80 15.07 -28.83
C HIS A 106 1.67 14.27 -28.16
N GLY A 107 1.59 14.33 -26.83
CA GLY A 107 0.53 13.69 -26.06
C GLY A 107 -0.50 14.68 -25.51
N GLU A 108 -1.29 14.21 -24.55
CA GLU A 108 -2.29 15.02 -23.86
C GLU A 108 -1.68 15.65 -22.62
N GLY A 109 -1.65 16.99 -22.58
CA GLY A 109 -1.27 17.75 -21.40
C GLY A 109 -2.20 17.52 -20.22
N ARG A 110 -1.68 17.58 -18.99
CA ARG A 110 -2.46 17.28 -17.77
C ARG A 110 -3.63 18.22 -17.56
N GLU A 111 -3.52 19.47 -17.98
CA GLU A 111 -4.62 20.42 -17.91
C GLU A 111 -5.81 19.98 -18.78
N HIS A 112 -5.57 19.64 -20.05
CA HIS A 112 -6.61 19.12 -20.93
C HIS A 112 -7.24 17.84 -20.37
N GLY A 113 -6.42 16.91 -19.88
CA GLY A 113 -6.91 15.72 -19.21
C GLY A 113 -7.78 16.01 -17.99
N ARG A 114 -7.34 16.95 -17.12
CA ARG A 114 -8.11 17.39 -15.96
C ARG A 114 -9.48 17.92 -16.37
N TRP A 115 -9.56 18.82 -17.35
CA TRP A 115 -10.83 19.38 -17.84
C TRP A 115 -11.74 18.31 -18.43
N ARG A 116 -11.18 17.37 -19.20
CA ARG A 116 -11.90 16.24 -19.76
C ARG A 116 -12.49 15.34 -18.67
N MET A 117 -11.71 15.02 -17.64
CA MET A 117 -12.17 14.22 -16.50
C MET A 117 -13.24 14.95 -15.69
N ASP A 118 -13.04 16.24 -15.42
CA ASP A 118 -13.99 17.08 -14.70
C ASP A 118 -15.36 17.14 -15.41
N ARG A 119 -15.38 17.36 -16.73
CA ARG A 119 -16.61 17.30 -17.52
C ARG A 119 -17.29 15.93 -17.42
N ALA A 120 -16.52 14.84 -17.50
CA ALA A 120 -17.07 13.49 -17.39
C ALA A 120 -17.66 13.21 -16.01
N ILE A 121 -17.00 13.66 -14.93
CA ILE A 121 -17.51 13.52 -13.58
C ILE A 121 -18.79 14.35 -13.39
N ARG A 122 -18.87 15.59 -13.88
CA ARG A 122 -20.10 16.38 -13.81
C ARG A 122 -21.27 15.73 -14.54
N ASP A 123 -21.02 15.14 -15.71
CA ASP A 123 -22.01 14.38 -16.47
C ASP A 123 -22.49 13.12 -15.73
N ILE A 124 -21.57 12.39 -15.10
CA ILE A 124 -21.92 11.25 -14.23
C ILE A 124 -22.82 11.72 -13.09
N LEU A 125 -22.43 12.81 -12.43
CA LEU A 125 -23.15 13.37 -11.30
C LEU A 125 -24.50 13.98 -11.67
N SER A 126 -24.76 14.35 -12.93
CA SER A 126 -26.10 14.78 -13.35
C SER A 126 -27.05 13.61 -13.60
N GLN A 127 -26.51 12.39 -13.75
CA GLN A 127 -27.24 11.17 -14.06
C GLN A 127 -27.47 10.27 -12.85
N THR A 128 -26.83 10.56 -11.70
CA THR A 128 -26.89 9.73 -10.49
C THR A 128 -27.24 10.55 -9.25
N THR A 129 -27.79 9.86 -8.25
CA THR A 129 -28.17 10.46 -6.96
C THR A 129 -27.40 9.87 -5.79
N GLY A 130 -26.96 8.61 -5.88
CA GLY A 130 -26.18 7.90 -4.88
C GLY A 130 -24.67 7.93 -5.14
N ASP A 131 -23.95 7.11 -4.37
CA ASP A 131 -22.51 6.93 -4.52
C ASP A 131 -22.20 6.24 -5.85
N VAL A 132 -21.07 6.59 -6.46
CA VAL A 132 -20.63 6.00 -7.73
C VAL A 132 -19.19 5.57 -7.67
N VAL A 133 -18.86 4.51 -8.39
CA VAL A 133 -17.47 4.07 -8.60
C VAL A 133 -17.03 4.49 -10.00
N VAL A 134 -15.87 5.12 -10.11
CA VAL A 134 -15.28 5.58 -11.36
C VAL A 134 -13.95 4.88 -11.57
N VAL A 135 -13.91 3.90 -12.47
CA VAL A 135 -12.72 3.11 -12.79
C VAL A 135 -11.97 3.76 -13.95
N ALA A 136 -10.82 4.34 -13.66
CA ALA A 136 -9.98 5.05 -14.62
C ALA A 136 -8.50 4.68 -14.41
N HIS A 137 -7.59 5.63 -14.52
CA HIS A 137 -6.15 5.39 -14.65
C HIS A 137 -5.33 6.36 -13.80
N ALA A 138 -4.08 6.02 -13.50
CA ALA A 138 -3.28 6.83 -12.59
C ALA A 138 -3.08 8.27 -13.09
N GLY A 139 -2.73 8.47 -14.36
CA GLY A 139 -2.42 9.79 -14.90
C GLY A 139 -3.62 10.73 -14.81
N ILE A 140 -4.74 10.32 -15.42
CA ILE A 140 -5.98 11.09 -15.42
C ILE A 140 -6.55 11.31 -14.00
N ASN A 141 -6.47 10.30 -13.12
CA ASN A 141 -6.94 10.43 -11.74
C ASN A 141 -6.12 11.46 -10.98
N CYS A 142 -4.80 11.38 -11.06
CA CYS A 142 -3.89 12.31 -10.42
C CYS A 142 -4.13 13.76 -10.88
N SER A 143 -4.28 13.99 -12.19
CA SER A 143 -4.57 15.33 -12.73
C SER A 143 -5.89 15.90 -12.20
N TYR A 144 -6.94 15.09 -12.13
CA TYR A 144 -8.22 15.51 -11.59
C TYR A 144 -8.15 15.82 -10.08
N LEU A 145 -7.53 14.93 -9.29
CA LEU A 145 -7.38 15.12 -7.85
C LEU A 145 -6.52 16.34 -7.51
N ALA A 146 -5.42 16.58 -8.24
CA ALA A 146 -4.59 17.76 -8.04
C ALA A 146 -5.40 19.05 -8.28
N GLY A 147 -6.18 19.08 -9.38
CA GLY A 147 -7.06 20.21 -9.68
C GLY A 147 -8.14 20.46 -8.64
N LEU A 148 -8.72 19.41 -8.05
CA LEU A 148 -9.69 19.53 -6.95
C LEU A 148 -9.08 20.08 -5.67
N MET A 149 -7.83 19.73 -5.37
CA MET A 149 -7.14 20.13 -4.15
C MET A 149 -6.45 21.50 -4.27
N GLY A 150 -6.51 22.16 -5.42
CA GLY A 150 -5.71 23.36 -5.69
C GLY A 150 -4.20 23.11 -5.66
N ARG A 151 -3.76 21.88 -5.94
CA ARG A 151 -2.34 21.51 -6.01
C ARG A 151 -1.81 21.71 -7.43
N PRO A 152 -0.50 22.02 -7.58
CA PRO A 152 0.13 22.14 -8.90
C PRO A 152 -0.07 20.88 -9.75
N LEU A 153 -0.51 21.04 -11.00
CA LEU A 153 -0.70 19.90 -11.91
C LEU A 153 0.64 19.27 -12.31
N GLU A 154 1.69 20.08 -12.29
CA GLU A 154 3.09 19.77 -12.58
C GLU A 154 3.61 18.64 -11.69
N THR A 155 3.05 18.48 -10.49
CA THR A 155 3.44 17.43 -9.53
C THR A 155 2.35 16.39 -9.29
N SER A 156 1.27 16.41 -10.08
CA SER A 156 0.09 15.55 -9.85
C SER A 156 0.42 14.06 -9.74
N ARG A 157 1.41 13.58 -10.50
CA ARG A 157 1.88 12.18 -10.49
C ARG A 157 2.50 11.73 -9.16
N ALA A 158 2.78 12.65 -8.24
CA ALA A 158 3.19 12.32 -6.88
C ALA A 158 2.01 11.84 -6.01
N LEU A 159 0.77 12.11 -6.40
CA LEU A 159 -0.42 11.61 -5.71
C LEU A 159 -0.49 10.08 -5.84
N SER A 160 -0.71 9.40 -4.70
CA SER A 160 -0.78 7.94 -4.69
C SER A 160 -2.06 7.46 -5.38
N GLN A 161 -1.86 6.53 -6.33
CA GLN A 161 -2.91 5.81 -7.06
C GLN A 161 -2.39 4.38 -7.31
N PRO A 162 -2.40 3.48 -6.32
CA PRO A 162 -1.91 2.11 -6.52
C PRO A 162 -2.88 1.33 -7.42
N TYR A 163 -2.39 0.33 -8.16
CA TYR A 163 -3.26 -0.52 -8.99
C TYR A 163 -4.35 -1.18 -8.14
N GLY A 164 -5.60 -1.15 -8.58
CA GLY A 164 -6.72 -1.64 -7.78
C GLY A 164 -6.97 -0.88 -6.48
N GLY A 165 -6.40 0.32 -6.34
CA GLY A 165 -6.71 1.24 -5.25
C GLY A 165 -7.68 2.33 -5.69
N PHE A 166 -8.13 3.11 -4.71
CA PHE A 166 -9.07 4.20 -4.94
C PHE A 166 -8.82 5.41 -4.05
N SER A 167 -9.31 6.55 -4.52
CA SER A 167 -9.49 7.77 -3.73
C SER A 167 -10.98 7.99 -3.47
N ARG A 168 -11.33 8.55 -2.31
CA ARG A 168 -12.70 8.93 -1.99
C ARG A 168 -12.86 10.43 -2.08
N ILE A 169 -13.82 10.84 -2.89
CA ILE A 169 -14.19 12.24 -3.09
C ILE A 169 -15.63 12.39 -2.61
N MET A 170 -15.87 13.28 -1.66
CA MET A 170 -17.20 13.58 -1.16
C MET A 170 -17.70 14.86 -1.79
N ILE A 171 -18.94 14.86 -2.25
CA ILE A 171 -19.57 15.99 -2.91
C ILE A 171 -20.82 16.32 -2.11
N ASP A 172 -20.90 17.55 -1.61
CA ASP A 172 -22.09 18.02 -0.90
C ASP A 172 -23.22 18.42 -1.87
N ASP A 173 -24.37 18.78 -1.30
CA ASP A 173 -25.57 19.10 -2.08
C ASP A 173 -25.47 20.45 -2.82
N ARG A 174 -24.43 21.24 -2.55
CA ARG A 174 -24.09 22.48 -3.25
C ARG A 174 -23.00 22.28 -4.31
N GLY A 175 -22.50 21.06 -4.48
CA GLY A 175 -21.43 20.72 -5.40
C GLY A 175 -20.02 21.02 -4.87
N VAL A 176 -19.88 21.35 -3.58
CA VAL A 176 -18.56 21.53 -2.95
C VAL A 176 -17.90 20.17 -2.80
N VAL A 177 -16.66 20.08 -3.26
CA VAL A 177 -15.90 18.84 -3.29
C VAL A 177 -14.91 18.81 -2.12
N PHE A 178 -15.04 17.79 -1.27
CA PHE A 178 -14.10 17.48 -0.21
C PHE A 178 -13.40 16.16 -0.54
N ALA A 179 -12.09 16.21 -0.75
CA ALA A 179 -11.34 14.98 -0.89
C ALA A 179 -11.10 14.36 0.49
N ALA A 180 -11.60 13.14 0.70
CA ALA A 180 -11.58 12.49 2.00
C ALA A 180 -10.33 11.62 2.18
N ASP A 181 -9.93 10.88 1.14
CA ASP A 181 -8.83 9.90 1.19
C ASP A 181 -8.23 9.66 -0.18
N PHE A 182 -6.92 9.38 -0.25
CA PHE A 182 -6.22 9.13 -1.51
C PHE A 182 -5.43 7.82 -1.51
N GLY A 183 -5.47 7.12 -2.65
CA GLY A 183 -4.55 6.02 -2.93
C GLY A 183 -4.66 4.84 -1.97
N ARG A 184 -5.85 4.57 -1.43
CA ARG A 184 -6.11 3.46 -0.51
C ARG A 184 -6.32 2.15 -1.28
N LYS A 185 -6.02 1.03 -0.62
CA LYS A 185 -6.41 -0.32 -1.04
C LYS A 185 -7.69 -0.76 -0.33
N PRO A 186 -8.48 -1.69 -0.93
CA PRO A 186 -9.58 -2.39 -0.27
C PRO A 186 -9.22 -2.96 1.10
N ARG A 187 -8.05 -3.60 1.19
CA ARG A 187 -7.47 -4.16 2.42
C ARG A 187 -6.35 -3.25 2.92
N ILE A 188 -6.22 -3.12 4.24
CA ILE A 188 -5.21 -2.25 4.87
C ILE A 188 -3.80 -2.85 4.87
N TYR A 189 -3.68 -4.16 4.59
CA TYR A 189 -2.43 -4.89 4.40
C TYR A 189 -2.60 -5.93 3.28
N PRO A 190 -1.52 -6.32 2.58
CA PRO A 190 -1.49 -7.41 1.62
C PRO A 190 -1.46 -8.77 2.32
N GLU A 191 -1.97 -9.81 1.66
CA GLU A 191 -1.78 -11.21 2.07
C GLU A 191 -0.42 -11.76 1.64
N ASP A 192 -0.03 -12.93 2.17
CA ASP A 192 1.23 -13.61 1.87
C ASP A 192 1.57 -13.70 0.38
N ARG A 193 0.57 -14.00 -0.46
CA ARG A 193 0.78 -14.08 -1.91
C ARG A 193 1.13 -12.71 -2.48
N GLU A 194 0.46 -11.66 -2.04
CA GLU A 194 0.73 -10.30 -2.47
C GLU A 194 2.05 -9.77 -1.91
N CYS A 195 2.44 -10.18 -0.69
CA CYS A 195 3.78 -9.94 -0.15
C CYS A 195 4.86 -10.54 -1.06
N ARG A 196 4.65 -11.76 -1.57
CA ARG A 196 5.53 -12.38 -2.57
C ARG A 196 5.54 -11.62 -3.90
N ASP A 197 4.37 -11.23 -4.41
CA ASP A 197 4.26 -10.41 -5.62
C ASP A 197 4.99 -9.05 -5.46
N ILE A 198 5.04 -8.49 -4.24
CA ILE A 198 5.82 -7.29 -3.91
C ILE A 198 7.32 -7.63 -3.90
N TRP A 199 7.75 -8.71 -3.25
CA TRP A 199 9.16 -9.10 -3.26
C TRP A 199 9.71 -9.32 -4.67
N ASP A 200 8.96 -9.97 -5.55
CA ASP A 200 9.36 -10.20 -6.95
C ASP A 200 9.52 -8.88 -7.69
N ARG A 201 8.60 -7.94 -7.47
CA ARG A 201 8.60 -6.62 -8.13
C ARG A 201 9.75 -5.72 -7.70
N TYR A 202 10.17 -5.82 -6.43
CA TYR A 202 11.24 -5.00 -5.87
C TYR A 202 12.58 -5.72 -5.79
N GLY A 203 12.64 -6.98 -6.25
CA GLY A 203 13.88 -7.75 -6.34
C GLY A 203 14.43 -8.17 -4.98
N THR A 204 13.57 -8.44 -4.00
CA THR A 204 14.01 -8.86 -2.66
C THR A 204 14.76 -10.20 -2.73
N PRO A 205 16.01 -10.30 -2.24
CA PRO A 205 16.80 -11.53 -2.34
C PRO A 205 16.21 -12.71 -1.55
N GLU A 206 16.44 -13.95 -2.02
CA GLU A 206 15.86 -15.16 -1.40
C GLU A 206 16.24 -15.36 0.07
N HIS A 207 17.49 -15.02 0.42
CA HIS A 207 17.95 -15.10 1.82
C HIS A 207 17.24 -14.07 2.72
N VAL A 208 16.88 -12.90 2.18
CA VAL A 208 16.09 -11.88 2.88
C VAL A 208 14.65 -12.35 3.03
N ARG A 209 14.04 -12.92 1.97
CA ARG A 209 12.69 -13.51 2.04
C ARG A 209 12.60 -14.59 3.12
N SER A 210 13.59 -15.48 3.15
CA SER A 210 13.69 -16.54 4.17
C SER A 210 13.76 -15.96 5.60
N HIS A 211 14.52 -14.88 5.78
CA HIS A 211 14.56 -14.16 7.05
C HIS A 211 13.20 -13.55 7.41
N CYS A 212 12.57 -12.83 6.49
CA CYS A 212 11.24 -12.22 6.69
C CYS A 212 10.17 -13.26 7.05
N ILE A 213 10.21 -14.46 6.45
CA ILE A 213 9.29 -15.56 6.79
C ILE A 213 9.49 -16.00 8.26
N ALA A 214 10.75 -16.17 8.69
CA ALA A 214 11.05 -16.52 10.07
C ALA A 214 10.60 -15.43 11.07
N VAL A 215 10.85 -14.16 10.74
CA VAL A 215 10.35 -13.02 11.53
C VAL A 215 8.83 -13.02 11.58
N ALA A 216 8.14 -13.29 10.46
CA ALA A 216 6.69 -13.34 10.42
C ALA A 216 6.10 -14.46 11.27
N HIS A 217 6.72 -15.65 11.29
CA HIS A 217 6.32 -16.74 12.17
C HIS A 217 6.45 -16.35 13.65
N GLN A 218 7.57 -15.71 14.01
CA GLN A 218 7.80 -15.27 15.38
C GLN A 218 6.86 -14.13 15.79
N ALA A 219 6.63 -13.16 14.90
CA ALA A 219 5.71 -12.04 15.12
C ALA A 219 4.29 -12.55 15.35
N VAL A 220 3.78 -13.46 14.49
CA VAL A 220 2.45 -14.04 14.65
C VAL A 220 2.32 -14.84 15.94
N ARG A 221 3.31 -15.67 16.29
CA ARG A 221 3.30 -16.43 17.56
C ARG A 221 3.26 -15.49 18.77
N LEU A 222 4.05 -14.41 18.76
CA LEU A 222 4.02 -13.40 19.80
C LEU A 222 2.67 -12.67 19.83
N GLY A 223 2.15 -12.28 18.68
CA GLY A 223 0.86 -11.59 18.55
C GLY A 223 -0.31 -12.41 19.06
N ILE A 224 -0.35 -13.72 18.78
CA ILE A 224 -1.36 -14.65 19.32
C ILE A 224 -1.29 -14.65 20.85
N ALA A 225 -0.10 -14.88 21.40
CA ALA A 225 0.06 -14.94 22.86
C ALA A 225 -0.25 -13.60 23.57
N LEU A 226 -0.06 -12.47 22.88
CA LEU A 226 -0.49 -11.15 23.37
C LEU A 226 -2.00 -10.95 23.26
N SER A 227 -2.61 -11.42 22.17
CA SER A 227 -4.06 -11.37 21.96
C SER A 227 -4.79 -12.22 23.00
N ASP A 228 -4.29 -13.43 23.28
CA ASP A 228 -4.79 -14.31 24.34
C ASP A 228 -4.65 -13.68 25.73
N ALA A 229 -3.67 -12.78 25.90
CA ALA A 229 -3.47 -12.00 27.10
C ALA A 229 -4.31 -10.70 27.18
N GLY A 230 -5.21 -10.47 26.21
CA GLY A 230 -6.10 -9.31 26.15
C GLY A 230 -5.51 -8.06 25.49
N CYS A 231 -4.31 -8.13 24.92
CA CYS A 231 -3.76 -7.04 24.13
C CYS A 231 -4.46 -6.98 22.76
N ARG A 232 -4.75 -5.78 22.28
CA ARG A 232 -5.28 -5.60 20.92
C ARG A 232 -4.12 -5.54 19.93
N ILE A 233 -3.88 -6.65 19.23
CA ILE A 233 -2.85 -6.76 18.19
C ILE A 233 -3.50 -7.29 16.91
N ASP A 234 -3.32 -6.59 15.80
CA ASP A 234 -3.77 -7.08 14.50
C ASP A 234 -2.77 -8.11 13.93
N LEU A 235 -3.16 -9.39 13.96
CA LEU A 235 -2.33 -10.52 13.50
C LEU A 235 -2.01 -10.46 12.00
N GLY A 236 -2.94 -9.94 11.18
CA GLY A 236 -2.73 -9.79 9.74
C GLY A 236 -1.71 -8.69 9.47
N LEU A 237 -1.85 -7.56 10.16
CA LEU A 237 -0.97 -6.41 10.02
C LEU A 237 0.48 -6.76 10.43
N ILE A 238 0.69 -7.41 11.59
CA ILE A 238 2.04 -7.81 12.02
C ILE A 238 2.66 -8.85 11.08
N ARG A 239 1.86 -9.78 10.52
CA ARG A 239 2.36 -10.79 9.59
C ARG A 239 2.87 -10.12 8.32
N SER A 240 2.07 -9.25 7.72
CA SER A 240 2.44 -8.55 6.48
C SER A 240 3.59 -7.56 6.71
N ALA A 241 3.60 -6.86 7.84
CA ALA A 241 4.73 -6.01 8.23
C ALA A 241 6.03 -6.80 8.37
N ALA A 242 5.99 -7.95 9.05
CA ALA A 242 7.16 -8.81 9.20
C ALA A 242 7.64 -9.42 7.87
N LEU A 243 6.72 -9.77 6.96
CA LEU A 243 7.10 -10.22 5.61
C LEU A 243 7.79 -9.09 4.80
N LEU A 244 7.34 -7.85 4.95
CA LEU A 244 7.76 -6.74 4.09
C LEU A 244 8.82 -5.81 4.69
N HIS A 245 9.19 -5.95 5.98
CA HIS A 245 10.08 -5.01 6.68
C HIS A 245 11.42 -4.77 5.97
N ASP A 246 11.95 -5.81 5.32
CA ASP A 246 13.22 -5.79 4.59
C ASP A 246 13.02 -5.88 3.05
N VAL A 247 11.86 -5.48 2.52
CA VAL A 247 11.50 -5.58 1.08
C VAL A 247 12.57 -5.02 0.13
N VAL A 248 13.32 -4.00 0.55
CA VAL A 248 14.41 -3.38 -0.24
C VAL A 248 15.72 -3.34 0.55
N ARG A 249 16.06 -4.44 1.21
CA ARG A 249 17.22 -4.57 2.11
C ARG A 249 18.55 -4.06 1.54
N ASP A 250 18.77 -4.21 0.24
CA ASP A 250 20.04 -3.84 -0.41
C ASP A 250 20.20 -2.31 -0.64
N ARG A 251 19.18 -1.50 -0.33
CA ARG A 251 19.24 -0.05 -0.49
C ARG A 251 19.79 0.63 0.77
N LYS A 252 20.51 1.74 0.56
CA LYS A 252 20.89 2.64 1.66
C LYS A 252 19.62 3.17 2.33
N ASP A 253 19.56 3.09 3.66
CA ASP A 253 18.37 3.42 4.46
C ASP A 253 17.12 2.62 4.01
N HIS A 254 17.24 1.29 4.05
CA HIS A 254 16.21 0.38 3.56
C HIS A 254 14.87 0.51 4.28
N ALA A 255 14.84 1.00 5.52
CA ALA A 255 13.62 1.25 6.26
C ALA A 255 12.81 2.39 5.62
N ALA A 256 13.45 3.53 5.36
CA ALA A 256 12.80 4.66 4.69
C ALA A 256 12.43 4.33 3.24
N GLU A 257 13.30 3.62 2.52
CA GLU A 257 13.00 3.17 1.15
C GLU A 257 11.87 2.13 1.12
N GLY A 258 11.83 1.21 2.09
CA GLY A 258 10.76 0.23 2.25
C GLY A 258 9.41 0.88 2.55
N ALA A 259 9.40 1.92 3.41
CA ALA A 259 8.21 2.73 3.65
C ALA A 259 7.70 3.42 2.37
N LYS A 260 8.59 3.98 1.55
CA LYS A 260 8.22 4.55 0.24
C LYS A 260 7.64 3.51 -0.70
N VAL A 261 8.19 2.28 -0.69
CA VAL A 261 7.65 1.15 -1.46
C VAL A 261 6.21 0.86 -1.02
N LEU A 262 5.95 0.69 0.27
CA LEU A 262 4.60 0.36 0.74
C LEU A 262 3.60 1.50 0.57
N MET A 263 4.04 2.76 0.65
CA MET A 263 3.21 3.90 0.30
C MET A 263 2.76 3.87 -1.17
N ARG A 264 3.66 3.46 -2.09
CA ARG A 264 3.36 3.29 -3.51
C ARG A 264 2.48 2.08 -3.80
N GLU A 265 2.58 1.03 -3.00
CA GLU A 265 1.71 -0.15 -3.08
C GLU A 265 0.31 0.09 -2.48
N GLY A 266 0.13 1.18 -1.72
CA GLY A 266 -1.16 1.57 -1.13
C GLY A 266 -1.38 1.12 0.30
N TYR A 267 -0.30 0.84 1.04
CA TYR A 267 -0.33 0.34 2.41
C TYR A 267 0.36 1.32 3.39
N PRO A 268 -0.25 2.48 3.68
CA PRO A 268 0.36 3.52 4.53
C PRO A 268 0.61 3.06 5.97
N LEU A 269 -0.28 2.27 6.56
CA LEU A 269 -0.08 1.74 7.93
C LEU A 269 1.15 0.83 8.01
N LEU A 270 1.35 -0.03 7.00
CA LEU A 270 2.57 -0.84 6.93
C LEU A 270 3.82 0.02 6.70
N ALA A 271 3.71 1.08 5.89
CA ALA A 271 4.82 2.01 5.67
C ALA A 271 5.26 2.68 6.99
N GLU A 272 4.32 3.02 7.87
CA GLU A 272 4.62 3.56 9.20
C GLU A 272 5.33 2.55 10.10
N ILE A 273 4.85 1.31 10.15
CA ILE A 273 5.49 0.22 10.91
C ILE A 273 6.93 0.00 10.43
N ILE A 274 7.13 -0.12 9.10
CA ILE A 274 8.45 -0.35 8.51
C ILE A 274 9.36 0.87 8.69
N ARG A 275 8.86 2.10 8.65
CA ARG A 275 9.71 3.28 8.90
C ARG A 275 10.39 3.21 10.28
N CYS A 276 9.72 2.63 11.27
CA CYS A 276 10.18 2.60 12.66
C CYS A 276 10.70 1.23 13.13
N HIS A 277 10.80 0.22 12.25
CA HIS A 277 11.15 -1.15 12.67
C HIS A 277 12.60 -1.32 13.19
N HIS A 278 13.47 -0.34 13.02
CA HIS A 278 14.84 -0.34 13.55
C HIS A 278 15.00 0.37 14.89
N ASP A 279 14.18 1.39 15.12
CA ASP A 279 14.27 2.31 16.25
C ASP A 279 12.83 2.71 16.59
N LEU A 280 12.36 2.27 17.76
CA LEU A 280 11.03 2.61 18.23
C LEU A 280 10.99 4.08 18.65
N GLU A 281 9.97 4.81 18.21
CA GLU A 281 9.71 6.19 18.68
C GLU A 281 9.31 6.17 20.16
N HIS A 282 8.50 5.19 20.56
CA HIS A 282 8.05 4.96 21.93
C HIS A 282 8.05 3.49 22.30
N GLU A 283 8.36 3.17 23.55
CA GLU A 283 8.32 1.82 24.11
C GLU A 283 6.87 1.44 24.49
N ILE A 284 6.00 1.36 23.48
CA ILE A 284 4.59 1.00 23.62
C ILE A 284 4.37 -0.35 22.94
N LEU A 285 3.63 -1.25 23.59
CA LEU A 285 3.30 -2.55 23.02
C LEU A 285 2.20 -2.40 21.96
N ASN A 286 2.62 -2.35 20.70
CA ASN A 286 1.78 -2.27 19.51
C ASN A 286 2.36 -3.16 18.39
N GLU A 287 1.75 -3.13 17.21
CA GLU A 287 2.19 -3.92 16.04
C GLU A 287 3.64 -3.64 15.65
N THR A 288 4.08 -2.38 15.69
CA THR A 288 5.48 -2.01 15.42
C THR A 288 6.43 -2.66 16.42
N ALA A 289 6.10 -2.63 17.71
CA ALA A 289 6.91 -3.23 18.75
C ALA A 289 6.96 -4.77 18.65
N VAL A 290 5.87 -5.40 18.22
CA VAL A 290 5.82 -6.86 17.96
C VAL A 290 6.76 -7.24 16.82
N VAL A 291 6.69 -6.53 15.70
CA VAL A 291 7.57 -6.77 14.53
C VAL A 291 9.03 -6.48 14.89
N TYR A 292 9.28 -5.38 15.59
CA TYR A 292 10.60 -5.01 16.11
C TYR A 292 11.19 -6.13 16.97
N LEU A 293 10.44 -6.62 17.96
CA LEU A 293 10.91 -7.66 18.87
C LEU A 293 11.12 -8.99 18.15
N ALA A 294 10.25 -9.35 17.21
CA ALA A 294 10.41 -10.55 16.39
C ALA A 294 11.68 -10.51 15.54
N ASP A 295 11.99 -9.37 14.89
CA ASP A 295 13.26 -9.22 14.16
C ASP A 295 14.47 -9.37 15.09
N LYS A 296 14.45 -8.72 16.26
CA LYS A 296 15.57 -8.81 17.22
C LYS A 296 15.74 -10.19 17.85
N ARG A 297 14.72 -11.04 17.80
CA ARG A 297 14.81 -12.44 18.23
C ARG A 297 14.98 -13.41 17.06
N THR A 298 15.21 -12.92 15.85
CA THR A 298 15.48 -13.75 14.67
C THR A 298 16.86 -13.44 14.10
N GLN A 299 17.67 -14.48 13.86
CA GLN A 299 18.93 -14.39 13.14
C GLN A 299 18.95 -15.36 11.96
N GLY A 300 18.94 -14.79 10.74
CA GLY A 300 18.70 -15.59 9.54
C GLY A 300 17.30 -16.20 9.65
N GLN A 301 17.23 -17.52 9.80
CA GLN A 301 15.97 -18.26 9.99
C GLN A 301 15.81 -18.81 11.43
N ARG A 302 16.76 -18.56 12.33
CA ARG A 302 16.77 -19.14 13.68
C ARG A 302 16.27 -18.14 14.71
N GLU A 303 15.47 -18.63 15.65
CA GLU A 303 15.16 -17.89 16.86
C GLU A 303 16.39 -17.82 17.77
N VAL A 304 16.66 -16.63 18.30
CA VAL A 304 17.78 -16.34 19.21
C VAL A 304 17.29 -15.46 20.35
N SER A 305 17.98 -15.52 21.49
CA SER A 305 17.71 -14.57 22.58
C SER A 305 18.17 -13.16 22.20
N LEU A 306 17.57 -12.14 22.84
CA LEU A 306 18.03 -10.76 22.67
C LEU A 306 19.51 -10.62 23.06
N ASP A 307 19.93 -11.25 24.15
CA ASP A 307 21.30 -11.18 24.66
C ASP A 307 22.27 -11.74 23.60
N GLU A 308 21.99 -12.93 23.09
CA GLU A 308 22.78 -13.56 22.02
C GLU A 308 22.84 -12.71 20.75
N ARG A 309 21.71 -12.15 20.30
CA ARG A 309 21.64 -11.32 19.09
C ARG A 309 22.47 -10.05 19.22
N PHE A 310 22.34 -9.36 20.37
CA PHE A 310 23.01 -8.09 20.61
C PHE A 310 24.49 -8.27 20.91
N ASP A 311 24.90 -9.31 21.63
CA ASP A 311 26.32 -9.63 21.86
C ASP A 311 27.07 -9.88 20.56
N ARG A 312 26.50 -10.67 19.64
CA ARG A 312 27.11 -10.96 18.32
C ARG A 312 27.27 -9.70 17.45
N SER A 313 26.37 -8.73 17.59
CA SER A 313 26.39 -7.50 16.80
C SER A 313 27.20 -6.38 17.45
N ARG A 314 27.46 -6.45 18.76
CA ARG A 314 28.24 -5.46 19.52
C ARG A 314 29.64 -5.26 18.96
N ALA A 315 30.29 -6.34 18.52
CA ALA A 315 31.62 -6.29 17.90
C ALA A 315 31.66 -5.36 16.67
N LYS A 316 30.55 -5.25 15.92
CA LYS A 316 30.45 -4.39 14.73
C LYS A 316 30.41 -2.89 15.06
N CYS A 317 30.18 -2.53 16.32
CA CYS A 317 30.09 -1.16 16.81
C CYS A 317 31.40 -0.68 17.45
N GLN A 318 32.42 -1.54 17.58
CA GLN A 318 33.70 -1.16 18.19
C GLN A 318 34.37 -0.04 17.40
N GLY A 319 34.90 0.95 18.12
CA GLY A 319 35.58 2.10 17.51
C GLY A 319 34.65 3.20 16.98
N ASN A 320 33.33 3.04 17.08
CA ASN A 320 32.36 4.08 16.72
C ASN A 320 31.39 4.36 17.89
N PRO A 321 31.58 5.47 18.64
CA PRO A 321 30.74 5.82 19.79
C PRO A 321 29.26 5.99 19.45
N GLU A 322 28.93 6.57 18.29
CA GLU A 322 27.54 6.77 17.86
C GLU A 322 26.85 5.43 17.56
N ALA A 323 27.56 4.52 16.88
CA ALA A 323 27.06 3.19 16.60
C ALA A 323 26.86 2.37 17.88
N MET A 324 27.75 2.52 18.87
CA MET A 324 27.61 1.88 20.17
C MET A 324 26.40 2.42 20.95
N ALA A 325 26.23 3.75 21.01
CA ALA A 325 25.08 4.36 21.67
C ALA A 325 23.75 3.95 21.03
N ALA A 326 23.70 3.84 19.69
CA ALA A 326 22.52 3.32 18.99
C ALA A 326 22.26 1.85 19.27
N HIS A 327 23.30 1.02 19.33
CA HIS A 327 23.20 -0.39 19.69
C HIS A 327 22.64 -0.58 21.10
N GLU A 328 23.19 0.11 22.09
CA GLU A 328 22.74 0.07 23.49
C GLU A 328 21.30 0.56 23.65
N ARG A 329 20.92 1.63 22.93
CA ARG A 329 19.54 2.12 22.92
C ARG A 329 18.57 1.06 22.41
N ARG A 330 18.86 0.43 21.26
CA ARG A 330 18.02 -0.62 20.68
C ARG A 330 17.92 -1.84 21.59
N TYR A 331 19.02 -2.22 22.25
CA TYR A 331 19.02 -3.32 23.21
C TYR A 331 18.06 -3.03 24.39
N ARG A 332 18.13 -1.82 24.96
CA ARG A 332 17.23 -1.38 26.04
C ARG A 332 15.77 -1.40 25.60
N GLN A 333 15.47 -0.84 24.44
CA GLN A 333 14.12 -0.85 23.87
C GLN A 333 13.59 -2.28 23.69
N ALA A 334 14.40 -3.18 23.13
CA ALA A 334 14.03 -4.57 22.94
C ALA A 334 13.71 -5.27 24.28
N LYS A 335 14.52 -5.03 25.32
CA LYS A 335 14.30 -5.58 26.67
C LYS A 335 13.06 -5.00 27.34
N ALA A 336 12.79 -3.71 27.16
CA ALA A 336 11.57 -3.08 27.67
C ALA A 336 10.32 -3.72 27.06
N ILE A 337 10.26 -3.83 25.72
CA ILE A 337 9.13 -4.48 25.03
C ILE A 337 9.01 -5.97 25.41
N GLU A 338 10.13 -6.70 25.51
CA GLU A 338 10.13 -8.09 25.98
C GLU A 338 9.53 -8.21 27.40
N THR A 339 9.84 -7.28 28.29
CA THR A 339 9.32 -7.25 29.65
C THR A 339 7.82 -6.98 29.67
N MET A 340 7.37 -5.95 28.95
CA MET A 340 5.94 -5.62 28.81
C MET A 340 5.14 -6.81 28.27
N ALA A 341 5.65 -7.48 27.22
CA ALA A 341 4.99 -8.65 26.65
C ALA A 341 4.85 -9.79 27.68
N ARG A 342 5.89 -10.06 28.46
CA ARG A 342 5.87 -11.07 29.54
C ARG A 342 4.93 -10.69 30.68
N GLU A 343 4.77 -9.40 30.97
CA GLU A 343 3.86 -8.91 32.03
C GLU A 343 2.39 -9.05 31.63
N CYS A 344 2.04 -8.73 30.39
CA CYS A 344 0.69 -8.97 29.85
C CYS A 344 0.31 -10.45 29.99
N GLN A 345 1.19 -11.35 29.55
CA GLN A 345 0.98 -12.79 29.60
C GLN A 345 0.84 -13.33 31.04
N ARG A 346 1.66 -12.83 31.98
CA ARG A 346 1.59 -13.22 33.40
C ARG A 346 0.29 -12.76 34.07
N THR A 347 -0.18 -11.56 33.74
CA THR A 347 -1.41 -11.00 34.31
C THR A 347 -2.63 -11.79 33.86
N ALA A 348 -2.70 -12.15 32.57
CA ALA A 348 -3.76 -13.00 32.04
C ALA A 348 -3.80 -14.39 32.70
N GLY A 349 -2.64 -15.05 32.85
CA GLY A 349 -2.55 -16.37 33.48
C GLY A 349 -3.01 -16.41 34.94
N ARG A 350 -2.88 -15.29 35.68
CA ARG A 350 -3.38 -15.14 37.06
C ARG A 350 -4.90 -14.97 37.14
N MET A 351 -5.52 -14.34 36.14
CA MET A 351 -6.97 -14.16 36.09
C MET A 351 -7.70 -15.47 35.76
N THR A 352 -7.12 -16.31 34.89
CA THR A 352 -7.66 -17.62 34.53
C THR A 352 -7.58 -18.63 35.69
N THR A 353 -6.61 -18.49 36.59
CA THR A 353 -6.44 -19.38 37.77
C THR A 353 -7.28 -18.99 38.98
N LEU A 354 -7.88 -17.78 39.00
CA LEU A 354 -8.79 -17.33 40.05
C LEU A 354 -10.27 -17.57 39.72
N THR A 355 -10.57 -18.07 38.52
CA THR A 355 -11.94 -18.29 38.01
C THR A 355 -12.26 -19.76 37.68
N GLY A 356 -11.32 -20.68 37.93
CA GLY A 356 -11.53 -22.13 37.88
C GLY A 356 -11.27 -22.75 39.25
#